data_AF-A0A9E4T028-F1
#
_entry.id   AF-A0A9E4T028-F1
#
_cell.length_a   1.000
_cell.length_b   1.000
_cell.length_c   1.000
_cell.angle_alpha   90.00
_cell.angle_beta   90.00
_cell.angle_gamma   90.00
#
_symmetry.space_group_name_H-M   'P 1'
#
loop_
_entity.id
_entity.type
_entity.pdbx_description
1 polymer ?
#
loop_
_entity_poly.entity_id
_entity_poly.type
_entity_poly.pdbx_seq_one_letter_code
_entity_poly.pdbx_strand_id
1 'polypeptide(L)'
;MADIAELNELCEAVFSKRPMILVSNRGPVEHQMSGDGRPEARRGSGSVVTAFSSMAQKFEFTWVASAMGEGDRVVSDNGQAPHLRSPLPGHKINLRYVVTPRRVYHKYYNILCNPLLWFLQHYMWNPPY
;
A
#
# COMPACT_ATOMS: atom_id res chain seq x y z
N MET A 1 9.65 14.89 -23.53
CA MET A 1 9.09 13.75 -22.78
C MET A 1 10.24 12.81 -22.54
N ALA A 2 10.64 12.56 -21.29
CA ALA A 2 11.67 11.56 -21.01
C ALA A 2 11.20 10.21 -21.58
N ASP A 3 12.09 9.50 -22.27
CA ASP A 3 11.77 8.20 -22.84
C ASP A 3 11.48 7.21 -21.69
N ILE A 4 10.45 6.38 -21.86
CA ILE A 4 10.11 5.31 -20.90
C ILE A 4 11.31 4.35 -20.75
N ALA A 5 12.13 4.18 -21.79
CA ALA A 5 13.37 3.41 -21.72
C ALA A 5 14.39 4.06 -20.79
N GLU A 6 14.67 5.36 -20.98
CA GLU A 6 15.58 6.15 -20.15
C GLU A 6 15.16 6.14 -18.67
N LEU A 7 13.86 6.28 -18.39
CA LEU A 7 13.35 6.18 -17.02
C LEU A 7 13.60 4.79 -16.40
N ASN A 8 13.44 3.71 -17.17
CA ASN A 8 13.69 2.36 -16.65
C ASN A 8 15.18 2.16 -16.36
N GLU A 9 16.07 2.61 -17.24
CA GLU A 9 17.52 2.54 -17.03
C GLU A 9 17.94 3.30 -15.75
N LEU A 10 17.38 4.49 -15.53
CA LEU A 10 17.59 5.25 -14.30
C LEU A 10 17.09 4.49 -13.07
N CYS A 11 15.89 3.90 -13.13
CA CYS A 11 15.36 3.08 -12.05
C CYS A 11 16.24 1.86 -11.77
N GLU A 12 16.73 1.16 -12.79
CA GLU A 12 17.64 0.02 -12.63
C GLU A 12 18.96 0.43 -11.99
N ALA A 13 19.56 1.52 -12.47
CA ALA A 13 20.81 2.05 -11.94
C ALA A 13 20.70 2.47 -10.47
N VAL A 14 19.54 2.99 -10.06
CA VAL A 14 19.27 3.39 -8.67
C VAL A 14 18.97 2.17 -7.79
N PHE A 15 18.05 1.31 -8.20
CA PHE A 15 17.58 0.19 -7.38
C PHE A 15 18.58 -0.96 -7.26
N SER A 16 19.48 -1.14 -8.24
CA SER A 16 20.59 -2.09 -8.13
C SER A 16 21.57 -1.75 -7.02
N LYS A 17 21.68 -0.46 -6.65
CA LYS A 17 22.60 0.03 -5.62
C LYS A 17 21.92 0.30 -4.28
N ARG A 18 20.60 0.52 -4.29
CA ARG A 18 19.84 0.94 -3.11
C ARG A 18 18.51 0.20 -3.03
N PRO A 19 18.22 -0.51 -1.93
CA PRO A 19 16.93 -1.13 -1.75
C PRO A 19 15.84 -0.06 -1.67
N MET A 20 14.80 -0.20 -2.50
CA MET A 20 13.64 0.67 -2.43
C MET A 20 12.63 0.16 -1.40
N ILE A 21 12.17 1.06 -0.55
CA ILE A 21 11.06 0.82 0.39
C ILE A 21 10.01 1.90 0.14
N LEU A 22 8.82 1.48 -0.31
CA LEU A 22 7.66 2.36 -0.44
C LEU A 22 6.78 2.21 0.79
N VAL A 23 6.44 3.32 1.44
CA VAL A 23 5.58 3.34 2.63
C VAL A 23 4.34 4.17 2.32
N SER A 24 3.17 3.57 2.47
CA SER A 24 1.89 4.25 2.33
C SER A 24 0.84 3.62 3.22
N ASN A 25 -0.22 4.34 3.57
CA ASN A 25 -1.25 3.75 4.43
C ASN A 25 -1.95 2.55 3.74
N ARG A 26 -2.32 2.72 2.46
CA ARG A 26 -2.89 1.63 1.64
C ARG A 26 -1.79 0.99 0.81
N GLY A 27 -1.77 -0.33 0.79
CA GLY A 27 -0.88 -1.12 -0.04
C GLY A 27 -1.52 -1.49 -1.39
N PRO A 28 -0.75 -2.14 -2.27
CA PRO A 28 -1.21 -2.60 -3.58
C PRO A 28 -2.08 -3.86 -3.49
N VAL A 29 -2.15 -4.49 -2.32
CA VAL A 29 -2.94 -5.67 -2.01
C VAL A 29 -3.72 -5.45 -0.72
N GLU A 30 -4.99 -5.80 -0.74
CA GLU A 30 -5.88 -5.87 0.42
C GLU A 30 -6.37 -7.32 0.55
N HIS A 31 -6.28 -7.90 1.73
CA HIS A 31 -6.80 -9.24 2.00
C HIS A 31 -8.14 -9.16 2.71
N GLN A 32 -9.17 -9.70 2.07
CA GLN A 32 -10.52 -9.78 2.62
C GLN A 32 -10.81 -11.22 3.02
N MET A 33 -11.51 -11.41 4.14
CA MET A 33 -11.95 -12.74 4.55
C MET A 33 -13.10 -13.19 3.67
N SER A 34 -12.96 -14.33 3.02
CA SER A 34 -14.01 -15.00 2.25
C SER A 34 -14.99 -15.73 3.17
N GLY A 35 -16.11 -16.20 2.60
CA GLY A 35 -17.17 -16.90 3.34
C GLY A 35 -16.73 -18.23 3.96
N ASP A 36 -15.66 -18.85 3.44
CA ASP A 36 -15.03 -20.06 3.98
C ASP A 36 -13.92 -19.75 5.02
N GLY A 37 -13.77 -18.49 5.43
CA GLY A 37 -12.86 -18.08 6.50
C GLY A 37 -11.39 -18.00 6.06
N ARG A 38 -11.11 -17.89 4.75
CA ARG A 38 -9.76 -17.73 4.23
C ARG A 38 -9.49 -16.28 3.79
N PRO A 39 -8.25 -15.78 3.89
CA PRO A 39 -7.91 -14.48 3.34
C PRO A 39 -7.75 -14.57 1.82
N GLU A 40 -8.55 -13.80 1.09
CA GLU A 40 -8.45 -13.61 -0.36
C GLU A 40 -7.77 -12.29 -0.69
N ALA A 41 -6.72 -12.35 -1.49
CA ALA A 41 -6.01 -11.18 -1.96
C ALA A 41 -6.76 -10.47 -3.09
N ARG A 42 -6.92 -9.15 -2.95
CA ARG A 42 -7.52 -8.28 -3.96
C ARG A 42 -6.60 -7.11 -4.24
N ARG A 43 -6.69 -6.56 -5.46
CA ARG A 43 -5.95 -5.36 -5.83
C ARG A 43 -6.40 -4.19 -4.96
N GLY A 44 -5.43 -3.58 -4.27
CA GLY A 44 -5.65 -2.38 -3.48
C GLY A 44 -6.16 -1.23 -4.35
N SER A 45 -7.01 -0.39 -3.77
CA SER A 45 -7.55 0.80 -4.43
C SER A 45 -6.76 2.05 -4.05
N GLY A 46 -6.66 3.00 -4.99
CA GLY A 46 -6.12 4.34 -4.73
C GLY A 46 -5.11 4.83 -5.77
N SER A 47 -4.89 6.14 -5.79
CA SER A 47 -3.98 6.81 -6.72
C SER A 47 -2.54 6.33 -6.58
N VAL A 48 -2.06 6.10 -5.35
CA VAL A 48 -0.70 5.58 -5.10
C VAL A 48 -0.52 4.19 -5.69
N VAL A 49 -1.50 3.28 -5.52
CA VAL A 49 -1.45 1.93 -6.09
C VAL A 49 -1.38 1.99 -7.62
N THR A 50 -2.16 2.87 -8.23
CA THR A 50 -2.14 3.07 -9.68
C THR A 50 -0.83 3.70 -10.15
N ALA A 51 -0.34 4.75 -9.48
CA ALA A 51 0.89 5.46 -9.84
C ALA A 51 2.12 4.54 -9.86
N PHE A 52 2.19 3.60 -8.90
CA PHE A 52 3.32 2.67 -8.79
C PHE A 52 3.08 1.31 -9.46
N SER A 53 1.97 1.12 -10.19
CA SER A 53 1.62 -0.17 -10.81
C SER A 53 2.64 -0.67 -11.86
N SER A 54 3.20 0.22 -12.69
CA SER A 54 4.24 -0.16 -13.67
C SER A 54 5.53 -0.58 -12.96
N MET A 55 5.92 0.15 -11.92
CA MET A 55 7.10 -0.15 -11.12
C MET A 55 6.95 -1.47 -10.36
N ALA A 56 5.75 -1.74 -9.83
CA ALA A 56 5.36 -2.99 -9.17
C ALA A 56 5.58 -4.24 -10.04
N GLN A 57 5.46 -4.12 -11.36
CA GLN A 57 5.62 -5.23 -12.30
C GLN A 57 7.07 -5.37 -12.80
N LYS A 58 7.80 -4.25 -12.89
CA LYS A 58 9.15 -4.23 -13.47
C LYS A 58 10.24 -4.52 -12.44
N PHE A 59 10.14 -3.92 -11.26
CA PHE A 59 11.22 -3.88 -10.27
C PHE A 59 10.86 -4.59 -8.98
N GLU A 60 11.88 -5.18 -8.36
CA GLU A 60 11.74 -5.76 -7.03
C GLU A 60 11.96 -4.69 -5.95
N PHE A 61 10.96 -4.53 -5.07
CA PHE A 61 11.06 -3.63 -3.92
C PHE A 61 10.12 -4.04 -2.79
N THR A 62 10.30 -3.43 -1.62
CA THR A 62 9.42 -3.65 -0.47
C THR A 62 8.36 -2.57 -0.38
N TRP A 63 7.10 -2.96 -0.21
CA TRP A 63 5.99 -2.05 0.04
C TRP A 63 5.40 -2.29 1.42
N VAL A 64 5.59 -1.31 2.30
CA VAL A 64 5.06 -1.30 3.66
C VAL A 64 3.70 -0.61 3.68
N ALA A 65 2.68 -1.29 4.20
CA ALA A 65 1.33 -0.76 4.30
C ALA A 65 0.66 -1.09 5.64
N SER A 66 -0.40 -0.37 6.02
CA SER A 66 -1.17 -0.70 7.21
C SER A 66 -2.01 -1.96 6.98
N ALA A 67 -2.09 -2.85 7.97
CA ALA A 67 -3.10 -3.93 7.96
C ALA A 67 -4.48 -3.34 8.24
N MET A 68 -5.28 -3.14 7.19
CA MET A 68 -6.56 -2.44 7.27
C MET A 68 -7.70 -3.37 7.67
N GLY A 69 -7.70 -4.57 7.10
CA GLY A 69 -8.72 -5.59 7.33
C GLY A 69 -8.28 -6.69 8.29
N GLU A 70 -9.21 -7.60 8.58
CA GLU A 70 -8.90 -8.84 9.29
C GLU A 70 -8.00 -9.76 8.46
N GLY A 71 -8.26 -9.87 7.15
CA GLY A 71 -7.44 -10.69 6.25
C GLY A 71 -5.97 -10.26 6.23
N ASP A 72 -5.69 -8.95 6.22
CA ASP A 72 -4.32 -8.43 6.26
C ASP A 72 -3.61 -8.81 7.57
N ARG A 73 -4.35 -8.79 8.69
CA ARG A 73 -3.82 -9.18 10.01
C ARG A 73 -3.51 -10.66 10.07
N VAL A 74 -4.39 -11.50 9.53
CA VAL A 74 -4.17 -12.95 9.44
C VAL A 74 -2.95 -13.26 8.56
N VAL A 75 -2.88 -12.68 7.36
CA VAL A 75 -1.78 -12.92 6.41
C VAL A 75 -0.44 -12.39 6.91
N SER A 76 -0.44 -11.33 7.70
CA SER A 76 0.77 -10.78 8.32
C SER A 76 1.17 -11.47 9.62
N ASP A 77 0.48 -12.54 10.04
CA ASP A 77 0.65 -13.18 11.34
C ASP A 77 0.63 -12.15 12.49
N ASN A 78 -0.40 -11.30 12.48
CA ASN A 78 -0.53 -10.17 13.41
C ASN A 78 0.71 -9.25 13.48
N GLY A 79 1.45 -9.14 12.38
CA GLY A 79 2.63 -8.29 12.25
C GLY A 79 3.95 -8.96 12.61
N GLN A 80 3.93 -10.27 12.91
CA GLN A 80 5.15 -11.05 13.19
C GLN A 80 5.85 -11.53 11.91
N ALA A 81 5.12 -11.67 10.80
CA ALA A 81 5.71 -12.07 9.52
C ALA A 81 6.65 -10.97 8.97
N PRO A 82 7.88 -11.32 8.53
CA PRO A 82 8.88 -10.31 8.13
C PRO A 82 8.53 -9.57 6.83
N HIS A 83 8.10 -10.31 5.81
CA HIS A 83 7.57 -9.83 4.53
C HIS A 83 6.92 -11.02 3.79
N LEU A 84 5.99 -10.73 2.88
CA LEU A 84 5.29 -11.72 2.05
C LEU A 84 5.34 -11.30 0.58
N ARG A 85 5.51 -12.24 -0.35
CA ARG A 85 5.43 -11.92 -1.78
C ARG A 85 4.00 -11.53 -2.13
N SER A 86 3.85 -10.49 -2.95
CA SER A 86 2.54 -10.09 -3.47
C SER A 86 1.88 -11.26 -4.21
N PRO A 87 0.67 -11.68 -3.83
CA PRO A 87 -0.04 -12.77 -4.50
C PRO A 87 -0.65 -12.37 -5.85
N LEU A 88 -0.64 -11.07 -6.19
CA LEU A 88 -1.16 -10.59 -7.47
C LEU A 88 -0.22 -10.96 -8.64
N PRO A 89 -0.77 -11.43 -9.78
CA PRO A 89 0.03 -11.82 -10.93
C PRO A 89 0.96 -10.71 -11.43
N GLY A 90 2.22 -11.07 -11.70
CA GLY A 90 3.22 -10.16 -12.25
C GLY A 90 3.79 -9.14 -11.26
N HIS A 91 3.27 -9.04 -10.03
CA HIS A 91 3.88 -8.18 -9.02
C HIS A 91 5.21 -8.76 -8.54
N LYS A 92 6.26 -7.93 -8.58
CA LYS A 92 7.59 -8.20 -8.01
C LYS A 92 7.78 -7.56 -6.64
N ILE A 93 6.69 -7.39 -5.88
CA ILE A 93 6.71 -6.65 -4.61
C ILE A 93 6.81 -7.61 -3.43
N ASN A 94 7.66 -7.26 -2.47
CA ASN A 94 7.64 -7.79 -1.10
C ASN A 94 6.71 -6.90 -0.25
N LEU A 95 5.59 -7.44 0.22
CA LEU A 95 4.65 -6.74 1.07
C LEU A 95 5.05 -6.89 2.53
N ARG A 96 4.92 -5.81 3.30
CA ARG A 96 5.03 -5.84 4.76
C ARG A 96 3.87 -5.07 5.35
N TYR A 97 3.10 -5.73 6.21
CA TYR A 97 2.00 -5.06 6.90
C TYR A 97 2.42 -4.58 8.29
N VAL A 98 1.98 -3.37 8.63
CA VAL A 98 2.08 -2.81 9.97
C VAL A 98 0.74 -3.02 10.67
N VAL A 99 0.75 -3.83 11.73
CA VAL A 99 -0.45 -4.12 12.52
C VAL A 99 -0.56 -3.14 13.67
N THR A 100 -1.40 -2.12 13.47
CA THR A 100 -1.72 -1.13 14.49
C THR A 100 -3.00 -1.53 15.22
N PRO A 101 -3.10 -1.47 16.57
CA PRO A 101 -4.33 -1.78 17.29
C PRO A 101 -5.54 -1.06 16.71
N ARG A 102 -6.68 -1.76 16.57
CA ARG A 102 -7.89 -1.24 15.89
C ARG A 102 -8.30 0.15 16.36
N ARG A 103 -8.29 0.39 17.68
CA ARG A 103 -8.65 1.68 18.28
C ARG A 103 -7.69 2.81 17.88
N VAL A 104 -6.39 2.51 17.80
CA VAL A 104 -5.36 3.48 17.38
C VAL A 104 -5.52 3.77 15.89
N TYR A 105 -5.68 2.73 15.06
CA TYR A 105 -5.90 2.90 13.63
C TYR A 105 -7.18 3.69 13.33
N HIS A 106 -8.27 3.46 14.08
CA HIS A 106 -9.51 4.24 13.94
C HIS A 106 -9.28 5.73 14.23
N LYS A 107 -8.60 6.08 15.33
CA LYS A 107 -8.27 7.49 15.64
C LYS A 107 -7.38 8.12 14.57
N TYR A 108 -6.35 7.40 14.14
CA TYR A 108 -5.45 7.86 13.08
C TYR A 108 -6.18 8.06 11.75
N TYR A 109 -6.84 7.03 11.23
CA TYR A 109 -7.33 7.04 9.86
C TYR A 109 -8.72 7.67 9.73
N ASN A 110 -9.65 7.30 10.62
CA ASN A 110 -11.07 7.66 10.52
C ASN A 110 -11.45 8.91 11.31
N ILE A 111 -10.55 9.46 12.12
CA ILE A 111 -10.79 10.73 12.85
C ILE A 111 -9.80 11.80 12.40
N LEU A 112 -8.52 11.49 12.27
CA LEU A 112 -7.49 12.47 11.88
C LEU A 112 -7.28 12.55 10.36
N CYS A 113 -6.97 11.45 9.67
CA CYS A 113 -6.63 11.51 8.25
C CYS A 113 -7.82 11.88 7.35
N ASN A 114 -8.92 11.12 7.40
CA ASN A 114 -10.02 11.31 6.45
C ASN A 114 -10.96 12.47 6.80
N PRO A 115 -11.38 12.71 8.06
CA PRO A 115 -12.25 13.85 8.33
C PRO A 115 -11.52 15.18 8.51
N LEU A 116 -10.27 15.16 8.99
CA LEU A 116 -9.49 16.39 9.22
C LEU A 116 -8.50 16.66 8.09
N LEU A 117 -7.46 15.86 7.92
CA LEU A 117 -6.40 16.21 6.96
C LEU A 117 -6.91 16.27 5.52
N TRP A 118 -7.75 15.32 5.10
CA TRP A 118 -8.32 15.33 3.76
C TRP A 118 -9.15 16.59 3.50
N PHE A 119 -10.08 16.94 4.39
CA PHE A 119 -10.94 18.13 4.22
C PHE A 119 -10.11 19.41 4.19
N LEU A 120 -9.10 19.51 5.06
CA LEU A 120 -8.19 20.66 5.10
C LEU A 120 -7.41 20.79 3.79
N GLN A 121 -6.82 19.70 3.30
CA GLN A 121 -5.99 19.69 2.10
C GLN A 121 -6.80 19.93 0.81
N HIS A 122 -8.08 19.60 0.82
CA HIS A 122 -8.98 19.80 -0.33
C HIS A 122 -9.85 21.04 -0.21
N TYR A 123 -9.56 21.93 0.75
CA TYR A 123 -10.30 23.17 0.99
C TYR A 123 -11.82 22.97 1.14
N MET A 124 -12.24 21.80 1.63
CA MET A 124 -13.65 21.43 1.80
C MET A 124 -14.24 21.92 3.12
N TRP A 125 -13.52 22.80 3.84
CA TRP A 125 -13.96 23.40 5.09
C TRP A 125 -14.81 24.65 4.89
N ASN A 126 -14.78 25.22 3.69
CA ASN A 126 -15.71 26.28 3.34
C ASN A 126 -17.01 25.65 2.85
N PRO A 127 -18.13 25.91 3.54
CA PRO A 127 -19.42 25.63 2.94
C PRO A 127 -19.60 26.46 1.65
N PRO A 128 -20.42 26.00 0.70
CA PRO A 128 -20.61 26.67 -0.58
C PRO A 128 -21.45 27.94 -0.40
N TYR A 129 -20.85 29.00 0.14
CA TYR A 129 -21.41 30.36 0.13
C TYR A 129 -20.29 31.35 -0.20
#